data_AF-A0A1F7U8A8-F1
#
_entry.id   AF-A0A1F7U8A8-F1
#
_cell.length_a   1.000
_cell.length_b   1.000
_cell.length_c   1.000
_cell.angle_alpha   90.00
_cell.angle_beta   90.00
_cell.angle_gamma   90.00
#
_symmetry.space_group_name_H-M   'P 1'
#
loop_
_entity.id
_entity.type
_entity.pdbx_description
1 polymer ?
#
loop_
_entity_poly.entity_id
_entity_poly.type
_entity_poly.pdbx_seq_one_letter_code
_entity_poly.pdbx_strand_id
1 'polypeptide(L)'
;MSNIVSLIQKVPVPVLIAFSASSVIIGDLLAKYWSTSFRTPLFVGAILAYMMSGVFYIPTLLTKGLVVTSLAWSLLSIIGFMFIGLVVFRESLTTTQIIGAALGVVSLVFLSL
;
A
#
# COMPACT_ATOMS: atom_id res chain seq x y z
N MET A 1 -23.43 -15.24 -10.87
CA MET A 1 -22.44 -14.29 -10.30
C MET A 1 -23.00 -13.79 -8.98
N SER A 2 -22.25 -13.80 -7.87
CA SER A 2 -22.80 -13.32 -6.58
C SER A 2 -23.02 -11.80 -6.60
N ASN A 3 -24.06 -11.31 -5.93
CA ASN A 3 -24.43 -9.88 -5.90
C ASN A 3 -23.26 -8.97 -5.47
N ILE A 4 -22.40 -9.47 -4.58
CA ILE A 4 -21.20 -8.77 -4.09
C ILE A 4 -20.21 -8.50 -5.24
N VAL A 5 -19.93 -9.50 -6.09
CA VAL A 5 -19.00 -9.34 -7.22
C VAL A 5 -19.53 -8.31 -8.21
N SER A 6 -20.84 -8.30 -8.47
CA SER A 6 -21.45 -7.34 -9.39
C SER A 6 -21.41 -5.90 -8.89
N LEU A 7 -21.43 -5.68 -7.57
CA LEU A 7 -21.33 -4.36 -6.97
C LEU A 7 -19.88 -3.84 -7.04
N ILE A 8 -18.94 -4.73 -6.72
CA ILE A 8 -17.50 -4.45 -6.70
C ILE A 8 -16.98 -4.08 -8.11
N GLN A 9 -17.47 -4.75 -9.15
CA GLN A 9 -17.10 -4.45 -10.54
C GLN A 9 -17.55 -3.05 -11.02
N LYS A 10 -18.46 -2.38 -10.31
CA LYS A 10 -18.84 -0.99 -10.62
C LYS A 10 -17.84 0.03 -10.11
N VAL A 11 -16.95 -0.36 -9.18
CA VAL A 11 -15.95 0.56 -8.63
C VAL A 11 -14.74 0.60 -9.56
N PRO A 12 -14.26 1.79 -9.98
CA PRO A 12 -13.08 1.91 -10.81
C PRO A 12 -11.85 1.29 -10.15
N VAL A 13 -11.09 0.50 -10.89
CA VAL A 13 -9.85 -0.14 -10.40
C VAL A 13 -8.87 0.84 -9.74
N PRO A 14 -8.61 2.05 -10.28
CA PRO A 14 -7.72 3.01 -9.62
C PRO A 14 -8.20 3.41 -8.22
N VAL A 15 -9.51 3.50 -8.00
CA VAL A 15 -10.11 3.85 -6.70
C VAL A 15 -9.89 2.71 -5.70
N LEU A 16 -10.11 1.46 -6.11
CA LEU A 16 -9.84 0.29 -5.27
C LEU A 16 -8.36 0.17 -4.90
N ILE A 17 -7.46 0.42 -5.85
CA ILE A 17 -6.01 0.43 -5.61
C ILE A 17 -5.64 1.55 -4.63
N ALA A 18 -6.21 2.75 -4.80
CA ALA A 18 -5.97 3.86 -3.89
C ALA A 18 -6.42 3.53 -2.45
N PHE A 19 -7.63 2.99 -2.26
CA PHE A 19 -8.09 2.56 -0.93
C PHE A 19 -7.22 1.45 -0.34
N SER A 20 -6.82 0.47 -1.17
CA SER A 20 -5.93 -0.60 -0.75
C SER A 20 -4.58 -0.07 -0.28
N ALA A 21 -3.97 0.83 -1.05
CA ALA A 21 -2.69 1.45 -0.74
C ALA A 21 -2.79 2.33 0.51
N SER A 22 -3.81 3.19 0.62
CA SER A 22 -4.03 3.99 1.82
C SER A 22 -4.20 3.12 3.07
N SER A 23 -4.90 1.99 2.95
CA SER A 23 -5.09 1.06 4.06
C SER A 23 -3.77 0.42 4.52
N VAL A 24 -2.90 -0.03 3.61
CA VAL A 24 -1.58 -0.58 4.01
C VAL A 24 -0.68 0.51 4.59
N ILE A 25 -0.73 1.73 4.05
CA ILE A 25 0.00 2.90 4.57
C ILE A 25 -0.41 3.21 6.01
N ILE A 26 -1.72 3.24 6.29
CA ILE A 26 -2.23 3.39 7.66
C ILE A 26 -1.78 2.22 8.55
N GLY A 27 -1.79 0.99 8.02
CA GLY A 27 -1.28 -0.19 8.71
C GLY A 27 0.17 -0.02 9.15
N ASP A 28 1.05 0.40 8.24
CA ASP A 28 2.47 0.65 8.52
C ASP A 28 2.67 1.79 9.52
N LEU A 29 1.88 2.87 9.42
CA LEU A 29 1.89 3.96 10.39
C LEU A 29 1.57 3.46 11.81
N LEU A 30 0.49 2.68 11.94
CA LEU A 30 0.05 2.11 13.22
C LEU A 30 1.05 1.08 13.75
N ALA A 31 1.59 0.22 12.88
CA ALA A 31 2.60 -0.76 13.24
C ALA A 31 3.88 -0.09 13.75
N LYS A 32 4.27 1.03 13.11
CA LYS A 32 5.43 1.81 13.54
C LYS A 32 5.21 2.56 14.86
N TYR A 33 4.01 3.09 15.10
CA TYR A 33 3.68 3.60 16.43
C TYR A 33 3.59 2.50 17.49
N TRP A 34 3.13 1.31 17.11
CA TRP A 34 3.09 0.16 18.01
C TRP A 34 4.51 -0.29 18.39
N SER A 35 5.45 -0.34 17.46
CA SER A 35 6.82 -0.81 17.75
C SER A 35 7.59 0.08 18.73
N THR A 36 7.12 1.30 18.98
CA THR A 36 7.71 2.25 19.95
C THR A 36 6.93 2.33 21.27
N SER A 37 5.63 2.01 21.28
CA SER A 37 4.76 2.21 22.45
C SER A 37 4.12 0.93 22.99
N PHE A 38 4.20 -0.17 22.25
CA PHE A 38 3.63 -1.50 22.56
C PHE A 38 2.14 -1.52 22.93
N ARG A 39 1.38 -0.48 22.54
CA ARG A 39 -0.05 -0.39 22.86
C ARG A 39 -0.87 -1.35 21.99
N THR A 40 -1.57 -2.30 22.61
CA THR A 40 -2.40 -3.30 21.92
C THR A 40 -3.38 -2.73 20.87
N PRO A 41 -4.05 -1.58 21.10
CA PRO A 41 -4.94 -1.01 20.07
C PRO A 41 -4.23 -0.66 18.76
N LEU A 42 -2.96 -0.25 18.81
CA LEU A 42 -2.18 0.06 17.61
C LEU A 42 -1.82 -1.20 16.82
N PHE A 43 -1.49 -2.29 17.53
CA PHE A 43 -1.22 -3.58 16.91
C PHE A 43 -2.45 -4.14 16.21
N VAL A 44 -3.58 -4.18 16.90
CA VAL A 44 -4.85 -4.65 16.33
C VAL A 44 -5.28 -3.75 15.17
N GLY A 45 -5.16 -2.44 15.32
CA GLY A 45 -5.45 -1.48 14.25
C GLY A 45 -4.59 -1.70 13.01
N ALA A 46 -3.29 -1.98 13.18
CA ALA A 46 -2.39 -2.28 12.07
C ALA A 46 -2.82 -3.55 11.32
N ILE A 47 -3.16 -4.63 12.04
CA ILE A 47 -3.65 -5.88 11.44
C ILE A 47 -4.93 -5.63 10.64
N LEU A 48 -5.90 -4.92 11.23
CA LEU A 48 -7.16 -4.61 10.54
C LEU A 48 -6.92 -3.78 9.26
N ALA A 49 -6.02 -2.81 9.32
CA ALA A 49 -5.66 -1.99 8.16
C ALA A 49 -4.97 -2.82 7.05
N TYR A 50 -4.11 -3.77 7.41
CA TYR A 50 -3.53 -4.71 6.44
C TYR A 50 -4.58 -5.61 5.80
N MET A 51 -5.52 -6.15 6.58
CA MET A 51 -6.61 -6.96 6.05
C MET A 51 -7.49 -6.16 5.08
N MET A 52 -7.80 -4.91 5.43
CA MET A 52 -8.59 -4.02 4.57
C MET A 52 -7.87 -3.70 3.25
N SER A 53 -6.53 -3.63 3.25
CA SER A 53 -5.75 -3.53 2.01
C SER A 53 -6.04 -4.70 1.07
N GLY A 54 -6.07 -5.92 1.59
CA GLY A 54 -6.44 -7.13 0.83
C GLY A 54 -7.89 -7.10 0.31
N VAL A 55 -8.84 -6.65 1.15
CA VAL A 55 -10.26 -6.54 0.77
C VAL A 55 -10.46 -5.65 -0.46
N PHE A 56 -9.73 -4.54 -0.56
CA PHE A 56 -9.80 -3.66 -1.72
C PHE A 56 -8.93 -4.13 -2.89
N TYR A 57 -7.80 -4.76 -2.62
CA TYR A 57 -6.86 -5.22 -3.66
C TYR A 57 -7.40 -6.40 -4.47
N ILE A 58 -7.87 -7.46 -3.81
CA ILE A 58 -8.27 -8.72 -4.45
C ILE A 58 -9.30 -8.50 -5.58
N PRO A 59 -10.36 -7.69 -5.39
CA PRO A 59 -11.26 -7.29 -6.47
C PRO A 59 -10.63 -6.79 -7.77
N THR A 60 -9.49 -6.09 -7.67
CA THR A 60 -8.83 -5.51 -8.85
C THR A 60 -8.32 -6.59 -9.80
N LEU A 61 -7.99 -7.76 -9.25
CA LEU A 61 -7.51 -8.93 -9.99
C LEU A 61 -8.60 -9.58 -10.85
N LEU A 62 -9.88 -9.30 -10.56
CA LEU A 62 -10.99 -9.76 -11.39
C LEU A 62 -11.12 -8.97 -12.70
N THR A 63 -10.48 -7.80 -12.78
CA THR A 63 -10.67 -6.85 -13.89
C THR A 63 -9.37 -6.55 -14.63
N LYS A 64 -8.23 -6.58 -13.94
CA LYS A 64 -6.90 -6.29 -14.48
C LYS A 64 -5.92 -7.39 -14.06
N GLY A 65 -4.85 -7.55 -14.83
CA GLY A 65 -3.81 -8.53 -14.53
C GLY A 65 -3.10 -8.26 -13.20
N LEU A 66 -2.61 -9.33 -12.57
CA LEU A 66 -1.85 -9.28 -11.32
C LEU A 66 -0.69 -8.29 -11.41
N VAL A 67 0.12 -8.38 -12.47
CA VAL A 67 1.30 -7.52 -12.67
C VAL A 67 0.93 -6.03 -12.62
N VAL A 68 -0.04 -5.60 -13.43
CA VAL A 68 -0.45 -4.19 -13.53
C VAL A 68 -0.97 -3.66 -12.19
N THR A 69 -1.82 -4.42 -11.52
CA THR A 69 -2.42 -4.01 -10.24
C THR A 69 -1.38 -4.01 -9.11
N SER A 70 -0.49 -5.00 -9.06
CA SER A 70 0.61 -5.06 -8.09
C SER A 70 1.58 -3.90 -8.27
N LEU A 71 1.89 -3.50 -9.51
CA LEU A 71 2.78 -2.36 -9.78
C LEU A 71 2.18 -1.05 -9.29
N ALA A 72 0.92 -0.77 -9.66
CA ALA A 72 0.23 0.44 -9.23
C ALA A 72 0.08 0.50 -7.70
N TRP A 73 -0.29 -0.61 -7.07
CA TRP A 73 -0.38 -0.72 -5.61
C TRP A 73 0.99 -0.53 -4.94
N SER A 74 2.05 -1.15 -5.47
CA SER A 74 3.41 -1.05 -4.93
C SER A 74 3.93 0.38 -5.02
N LEU A 75 3.74 1.05 -6.16
CA LEU A 75 4.17 2.44 -6.36
C LEU A 75 3.52 3.38 -5.33
N LEU A 76 2.20 3.31 -5.17
CA LEU A 76 1.49 4.13 -4.20
C LEU A 76 1.93 3.82 -2.76
N SER A 77 2.08 2.53 -2.43
CA SER A 77 2.45 2.10 -1.09
C SER A 77 3.88 2.54 -0.74
N ILE A 78 4.84 2.38 -1.66
CA ILE A 78 6.23 2.82 -1.47
C ILE A 78 6.30 4.33 -1.22
N ILE A 79 5.57 5.13 -2.00
CA ILE A 79 5.52 6.58 -1.78
C ILE A 79 4.99 6.89 -0.37
N GLY A 80 3.92 6.22 0.06
CA GLY A 80 3.36 6.37 1.39
C GLY A 80 4.31 5.92 2.51
N PHE A 81 5.00 4.79 2.34
CA PHE A 81 5.97 4.29 3.31
C PHE A 81 7.17 5.21 3.44
N MET A 82 7.69 5.72 2.32
CA MET A 82 8.75 6.73 2.34
C MET A 82 8.28 8.01 3.03
N PHE A 83 7.05 8.46 2.77
CA PHE A 83 6.49 9.62 3.47
C PHE A 83 6.40 9.38 4.98
N ILE A 84 5.88 8.23 5.41
CA ILE A 84 5.81 7.87 6.83
C ILE A 84 7.20 7.83 7.46
N GLY A 85 8.14 7.07 6.87
CA GLY A 85 9.50 6.92 7.40
C GLY A 85 10.24 8.25 7.47
N LEU A 86 10.30 8.98 6.36
CA LEU A 86 11.10 10.20 6.24
C LEU A 86 10.46 11.42 6.90
N VAL A 87 9.14 11.60 6.81
CA VAL A 87 8.47 12.82 7.27
C VAL A 87 7.91 12.64 8.68
N VAL A 88 7.22 11.53 8.95
CA VAL A 88 6.56 11.30 10.25
C VAL A 88 7.56 10.83 11.30
N PHE A 89 8.36 9.81 10.98
CA PHE A 89 9.33 9.23 11.91
C PHE A 89 10.74 9.83 11.79
N ARG A 90 10.97 10.69 10.79
CA ARG A 90 12.23 11.39 10.56
C ARG A 90 13.43 10.44 10.45
N GLU A 91 13.20 9.29 9.82
CA GLU A 91 14.25 8.33 9.53
C GLU A 91 15.22 8.91 8.50
N SER A 92 16.51 8.68 8.71
CA SER A 92 17.55 9.08 7.76
C SER A 92 17.87 7.92 6.83
N LEU A 93 17.84 8.17 5.53
CA LEU A 93 18.37 7.24 4.53
C LEU A 93 19.82 7.57 4.21
N THR A 94 20.65 6.54 4.05
CA THR A 94 21.99 6.72 3.49
C THR A 94 21.91 7.06 2.00
N THR A 95 22.95 7.66 1.44
CA THR A 95 23.02 8.00 0.01
C THR A 95 22.75 6.78 -0.88
N THR A 96 23.27 5.61 -0.51
CA THR A 96 23.04 4.36 -1.24
C THR A 96 21.57 3.92 -1.18
N GLN A 97 20.91 4.06 -0.03
CA GLN A 97 19.48 3.73 0.11
C GLN A 97 18.60 4.66 -0.72
N ILE A 98 18.94 5.95 -0.78
CA ILE A 98 18.22 6.92 -1.62
C ILE A 98 18.35 6.55 -3.11
N ILE A 99 19.57 6.26 -3.56
CA ILE A 99 19.81 5.82 -4.95
C ILE A 99 19.03 4.53 -5.24
N GLY A 100 19.09 3.56 -4.33
CA GLY A 100 18.34 2.30 -4.47
C GLY A 100 16.83 2.52 -4.55
N ALA A 101 16.26 3.37 -3.69
CA ALA A 101 14.84 3.71 -3.71
C ALA A 101 14.44 4.41 -5.02
N ALA A 102 15.25 5.38 -5.48
CA ALA A 102 15.00 6.07 -6.75
C ALA A 102 15.02 5.10 -7.94
N LEU A 103 16.03 4.21 -8.02
CA LEU A 103 16.12 3.18 -9.05
C LEU A 103 14.92 2.23 -8.99
N GLY A 104 14.52 1.80 -7.79
CA GLY A 104 13.36 0.94 -7.59
C GLY A 104 12.06 1.57 -8.12
N VAL A 105 11.81 2.84 -7.80
CA VAL A 105 10.65 3.58 -8.32
C VAL A 105 10.70 3.68 -9.84
N VAL A 106 11.85 4.02 -10.42
CA VAL A 106 12.05 4.11 -11.87
C VAL A 106 11.77 2.75 -12.54
N SER A 107 12.30 1.65 -12.01
CA SER A 107 12.05 0.31 -12.52
C SER A 107 10.58 -0.07 -12.50
N LEU A 108 9.86 0.27 -11.43
CA LEU A 108 8.43 0.03 -11.32
C LEU A 108 7.62 0.84 -12.35
N VAL A 109 8.03 2.08 -12.65
CA VAL A 109 7.41 2.89 -13.70
C VAL A 109 7.63 2.26 -15.07
N PHE A 110 8.85 1.84 -15.40
CA PHE A 110 9.14 1.16 -16.67
C PHE A 110 8.35 -0.14 -16.85
N LEU A 111 8.19 -0.92 -15.79
CA LEU A 111 7.36 -2.14 -15.80
C LEU A 111 5.87 -1.87 -16.02
N SER A 112 5.41 -0.64 -15.75
CA SER A 112 3.99 -0.26 -15.81
C SER A 112 3.58 0.41 -17.13
N LEU A 113 4.53 0.81 -17.96
CA LEU A 113 4.33 1.37 -19.31
C LEU A 113 4.10 0.27 -20.33
#